data_AF-D2SEZ3-F1
#
_entry.id   AF-D2SEZ3-F1
#
_cell.length_a   1.000
_cell.length_b   1.000
_cell.length_c   1.000
_cell.angle_alpha   90.00
_cell.angle_beta   90.00
_cell.angle_gamma   90.00
#
_symmetry.space_group_name_H-M   'P 1'
#
loop_
_entity.id
_entity.type
_entity.pdbx_description
1 polymer ?
#
loop_
_entity_poly.entity_id
_entity_poly.type
_entity_poly.pdbx_seq_one_letter_code
_entity_poly.pdbx_strand_id
1 'polypeptide(L)'
;MSEMSTDRSPELGQYEIRLEGRLHSRWAAWFDGMSLTNESDGTTVLSGPVVDQAALHGLLQKVRDAGLPLISVAQVDPPRPMCPAPSLADPSTHTGRST
;
A
#
# COMPACT_ATOMS: atom_id res chain seq x y z
N MET A 1 28.57 -20.83 -5.78
CA MET A 1 28.43 -19.37 -5.91
C MET A 1 26.96 -19.07 -6.12
N SER A 2 26.40 -18.35 -5.15
CA SER A 2 25.11 -17.64 -5.14
C SER A 2 23.85 -18.41 -5.51
N GLU A 3 23.17 -18.83 -4.44
CA GLU A 3 21.72 -18.97 -4.36
C GLU A 3 21.05 -17.74 -4.99
N MET A 4 20.46 -17.90 -6.16
CA MET A 4 19.55 -16.88 -6.71
C MET A 4 18.17 -17.16 -6.16
N SER A 5 17.99 -16.82 -4.88
CA SER A 5 16.69 -16.54 -4.30
C SER A 5 16.05 -15.46 -5.16
N THR A 6 15.23 -15.91 -6.10
CA THR A 6 14.26 -15.07 -6.75
C THR A 6 13.01 -15.92 -6.83
N ASP A 7 12.47 -16.24 -5.64
CA ASP A 7 11.02 -16.17 -5.49
C ASP A 7 10.63 -14.70 -5.78
N ARG A 8 10.66 -14.33 -7.06
CA ARG A 8 9.78 -13.28 -7.58
C ARG A 8 8.57 -14.04 -8.05
N SER A 9 7.86 -14.67 -7.12
CA SER A 9 6.43 -14.82 -7.32
C SER A 9 5.91 -13.42 -7.70
N PRO A 10 5.09 -13.24 -8.74
CA PRO A 10 4.43 -11.97 -8.99
C PRO A 10 3.45 -11.75 -7.82
N GLU A 11 3.99 -11.32 -6.69
CA GLU A 11 3.24 -11.08 -5.48
C GLU A 11 2.29 -9.94 -5.80
N LEU A 12 1.03 -10.28 -5.79
CA LEU A 12 -0.13 -9.40 -5.93
C LEU A 12 0.01 -8.25 -4.92
N GLY A 13 0.69 -7.20 -5.34
CA GLY A 13 1.13 -6.11 -4.48
C GLY A 13 0.01 -5.12 -4.21
N GLN A 14 0.09 -4.44 -3.08
CA GLN A 14 -0.67 -3.19 -2.94
C GLN A 14 -0.03 -2.14 -3.84
N TYR A 15 -0.86 -1.40 -4.56
CA TYR A 15 -0.41 -0.30 -5.40
C TYR A 15 -1.00 1.01 -4.91
N GLU A 16 -0.19 2.05 -5.03
CA GLU A 16 -0.60 3.45 -4.87
C GLU A 16 -0.42 4.17 -6.21
N ILE A 17 -1.51 4.76 -6.70
CA ILE A 17 -1.55 5.52 -7.94
C ILE A 17 -1.97 6.94 -7.61
N ARG A 18 -1.08 7.90 -7.89
CA ARG A 18 -1.32 9.33 -7.64
C ARG A 18 -1.71 10.04 -8.92
N LEU A 19 -2.78 10.81 -8.85
CA LEU A 19 -3.38 11.55 -9.95
C LEU A 19 -3.44 13.04 -9.64
N GLU A 20 -3.23 13.87 -10.64
CA GLU A 20 -3.48 15.31 -10.53
C GLU A 20 -4.97 15.57 -10.67
N GLY A 21 -5.52 16.38 -9.76
CA GLY A 21 -6.94 16.70 -9.73
C GLY A 21 -7.75 15.83 -8.75
N ARG A 22 -9.00 16.23 -8.54
CA ARG A 22 -9.93 15.57 -7.61
C ARG A 22 -10.94 14.73 -8.36
N LEU A 23 -11.00 13.44 -8.04
CA LEU A 23 -12.05 12.55 -8.50
C LEU A 23 -13.30 12.69 -7.64
N HIS A 24 -14.43 12.96 -8.29
CA HIS A 24 -15.74 12.92 -7.64
C HIS A 24 -16.05 11.51 -7.15
N SER A 25 -16.70 11.40 -5.98
CA SER A 25 -17.02 10.13 -5.31
C SER A 25 -17.78 9.12 -6.18
N ARG A 26 -18.52 9.57 -7.21
CA ARG A 26 -19.22 8.71 -8.18
C ARG A 26 -18.29 7.74 -8.94
N TRP A 27 -17.02 8.11 -9.09
CA TRP A 27 -16.03 7.32 -9.81
C TRP A 27 -15.38 6.25 -8.93
N ALA A 28 -15.52 6.31 -7.61
CA ALA A 28 -14.96 5.30 -6.69
C ALA A 28 -15.47 3.88 -7.05
N ALA A 29 -16.72 3.75 -7.48
CA ALA A 29 -17.29 2.49 -7.92
C ALA A 29 -16.68 1.94 -9.23
N TRP A 30 -16.00 2.76 -10.03
CA TRP A 30 -15.31 2.29 -11.24
C TRP A 30 -13.94 1.68 -10.96
N PHE A 31 -13.32 2.04 -9.84
CA PHE A 31 -12.03 1.50 -9.42
C PHE A 31 -12.25 0.32 -8.45
N ASP A 32 -12.84 -0.75 -8.99
CA ASP A 32 -13.18 -2.01 -8.31
C ASP A 32 -12.11 -2.46 -7.30
N GLY A 33 -12.42 -2.37 -6.01
CA GLY A 33 -11.51 -2.77 -4.91
C GLY A 33 -10.44 -1.75 -4.51
N MET A 34 -10.35 -0.60 -5.17
CA MET A 34 -9.42 0.49 -4.82
C MET A 34 -10.10 1.50 -3.90
N SER A 35 -9.36 1.95 -2.89
CA SER A 35 -9.71 3.10 -2.07
C SER A 35 -9.31 4.38 -2.79
N LEU A 36 -10.21 5.35 -2.82
CA LEU A 36 -9.98 6.66 -3.42
C LEU A 36 -9.95 7.73 -2.33
N THR A 37 -8.80 8.38 -2.18
CA THR A 37 -8.59 9.48 -1.22
C THR A 37 -8.28 10.75 -1.99
N ASN A 38 -9.07 11.80 -1.77
CA ASN A 38 -8.77 13.14 -2.29
C ASN A 38 -7.91 13.88 -1.26
N GLU A 39 -6.70 14.24 -1.65
CA GLU A 39 -5.77 14.97 -0.80
C GLU A 39 -6.05 16.48 -0.80
N SER A 40 -5.58 17.14 0.25
CA SER A 40 -5.75 18.59 0.42
C SER A 40 -5.06 19.39 -0.69
N ASP A 41 -3.92 18.89 -1.18
CA ASP A 41 -3.14 19.45 -2.29
C ASP A 41 -3.82 19.35 -3.67
N GLY A 42 -5.04 18.80 -3.72
CA GLY A 42 -5.82 18.73 -4.95
C GLY A 42 -5.48 17.52 -5.83
N THR A 43 -4.74 16.55 -5.30
CA THR A 43 -4.46 15.27 -5.94
C THR A 43 -5.42 14.19 -5.47
N THR A 44 -5.52 13.11 -6.25
CA THR A 44 -6.25 11.90 -5.86
C THR A 44 -5.27 10.75 -5.72
N VAL A 45 -5.38 10.00 -4.62
CA VAL A 45 -4.65 8.77 -4.38
C VAL A 45 -5.61 7.59 -4.51
N LEU A 46 -5.30 6.68 -5.42
CA LEU A 46 -5.94 5.38 -5.52
C LEU A 46 -5.01 4.33 -4.89
N SER A 47 -5.47 3.65 -3.83
CA SER A 47 -4.71 2.61 -3.16
C SER A 47 -5.49 1.31 -3.05
N GLY A 48 -4.84 0.17 -3.28
CA GLY A 48 -5.50 -1.12 -3.15
C GLY A 48 -4.70 -2.29 -3.72
N PRO A 49 -5.16 -3.52 -3.47
CA PRO A 49 -4.54 -4.72 -4.03
C PRO A 49 -4.79 -4.80 -5.54
N VAL A 50 -3.77 -5.22 -6.29
CA VAL A 50 -3.91 -5.46 -7.73
C VAL A 50 -3.62 -6.94 -8.04
N VAL A 51 -4.59 -7.58 -8.70
CA VAL A 51 -4.62 -9.03 -8.93
C VAL A 51 -3.71 -9.52 -10.05
N ASP A 52 -3.25 -8.64 -10.95
CA ASP A 52 -2.25 -8.92 -11.98
C ASP A 52 -1.89 -7.63 -12.76
N GLN A 53 -0.92 -7.72 -13.66
CA GLN A 53 -0.50 -6.57 -14.49
C GLN A 53 -1.60 -6.07 -15.45
N ALA A 54 -2.46 -6.94 -15.99
CA ALA A 54 -3.58 -6.50 -16.83
C ALA A 54 -4.61 -5.70 -16.01
N ALA A 55 -4.86 -6.08 -14.75
CA ALA A 55 -5.67 -5.28 -13.83
C ALA A 55 -5.04 -3.91 -13.56
N LEU A 56 -3.71 -3.85 -13.34
CA LEU A 56 -2.98 -2.57 -13.19
C LEU A 56 -3.15 -1.69 -14.44
N HIS A 57 -2.91 -2.26 -15.63
CA HIS A 57 -3.05 -1.53 -16.89
C HIS A 57 -4.50 -1.09 -17.15
N GLY A 58 -5.49 -1.88 -16.74
CA GLY A 58 -6.91 -1.51 -16.76
C GLY A 58 -7.21 -0.30 -15.87
N LEU A 59 -6.63 -0.23 -14.67
CA LEU A 59 -6.74 0.95 -13.81
C LEU A 59 -6.12 2.19 -14.47
N LEU A 60 -4.94 2.07 -15.07
CA LEU A 60 -4.29 3.18 -15.77
C LEU A 60 -5.07 3.65 -17.02
N GLN A 61 -5.74 2.74 -17.71
CA GLN A 61 -6.64 3.09 -18.80
C GLN A 61 -7.84 3.90 -18.29
N LYS A 62 -8.47 3.48 -17.19
CA LYS A 62 -9.57 4.24 -16.55
C LYS A 62 -9.13 5.64 -16.12
N VAL A 63 -7.91 5.78 -15.60
CA VAL A 63 -7.31 7.09 -15.27
C VAL A 63 -7.21 7.96 -16.52
N ARG A 64 -6.70 7.41 -17.62
CA ARG A 64 -6.62 8.13 -18.91
C ARG A 64 -8.01 8.55 -19.39
N ASP A 65 -9.00 7.68 -19.28
CA ASP A 65 -10.37 7.96 -19.72
C ASP A 65 -11.08 8.99 -18.81
N ALA A 66 -10.67 9.11 -17.54
CA ALA A 66 -11.08 10.19 -16.64
C ALA A 66 -10.46 11.55 -17.00
N GLY A 67 -9.46 11.57 -17.88
CA GLY A 67 -8.75 12.78 -18.31
C GLY A 67 -7.84 13.38 -17.24
N LEU A 68 -7.46 12.59 -16.23
CA LEU A 68 -6.60 13.07 -15.14
C LEU A 68 -5.12 12.74 -15.42
N PRO A 69 -4.21 13.70 -15.24
CA PRO A 69 -2.78 13.45 -15.35
C PRO A 69 -2.31 12.44 -14.30
N LEU A 70 -1.59 11.41 -14.74
CA LEU A 70 -0.94 10.46 -13.87
C LEU A 70 0.35 11.07 -13.30
N ILE A 71 0.45 11.17 -11.98
CA ILE A 71 1.64 11.69 -11.29
C ILE A 71 2.62 10.55 -10.99
N SER A 72 2.14 9.45 -10.41
CA SER A 72 3.01 8.34 -9.98
C SER A 72 2.26 7.02 -9.85
N VAL A 73 2.99 5.91 -10.01
CA VAL A 73 2.54 4.55 -9.72
C VAL A 73 3.63 3.88 -8.88
N ALA A 74 3.28 3.39 -7.70
CA ALA A 74 4.20 2.72 -6.80
C ALA A 74 3.58 1.41 -6.28
N GLN A 75 4.36 0.34 -6.30
CA GLN A 75 4.05 -0.86 -5.53
C GLN A 75 4.50 -0.61 -4.09
N VAL A 76 3.58 -0.76 -3.13
CA VAL A 76 3.83 -0.55 -1.71
C VAL A 76 3.72 -1.88 -0.97
N ASP A 77 4.59 -2.08 0.03
CA ASP A 77 4.43 -3.19 0.97
C ASP A 77 3.15 -2.92 1.77
N PRO A 78 2.23 -3.91 1.90
CA PRO A 78 1.11 -3.75 2.81
C PRO A 78 1.65 -3.35 4.19
N PRO A 79 1.01 -2.44 4.93
CA PRO A 79 1.47 -2.09 6.27
C PRO A 79 1.56 -3.39 7.06
N ARG A 80 2.80 -3.82 7.34
CA ARG A 80 3.06 -5.03 8.11
C ARG A 80 2.24 -4.87 9.38
N PRO A 81 1.36 -5.81 9.75
CA PRO A 81 0.72 -5.76 11.05
C PRO A 81 1.88 -5.72 12.05
N MET A 82 2.11 -4.55 12.61
CA MET A 82 3.12 -4.33 13.62
C MET A 82 2.74 -5.27 14.75
N CYS A 83 3.41 -6.42 14.82
CA CYS A 83 3.41 -7.24 16.02
C CYS A 83 3.72 -6.25 17.15
N PRO A 84 2.83 -6.07 18.14
CA PRO A 84 3.13 -5.18 19.24
C PRO A 84 4.47 -5.66 19.78
N ALA A 85 5.46 -4.75 19.81
CA ALA A 85 6.79 -5.06 20.29
C ALA A 85 6.62 -5.88 21.58
N PRO A 86 7.27 -7.04 21.73
CA PRO A 86 7.18 -7.78 22.98
C PRO A 86 7.61 -6.78 24.05
N SER A 87 6.64 -6.38 24.88
CA SER A 87 6.90 -5.54 26.03
C SER A 87 7.95 -6.31 26.82
N LEU A 88 9.19 -5.85 26.75
CA LEU A 88 10.25 -6.22 27.66
C LEU A 88 9.82 -5.68 29.01
N ALA A 89 8.87 -6.40 29.62
CA ALA A 89 8.61 -6.36 31.03
C ALA A 89 9.93 -6.76 31.69
N ASP A 90 10.65 -5.73 32.08
CA ASP A 90 11.70 -5.63 33.09
C ASP A 90 12.08 -6.97 33.75
N PRO A 91 13.23 -7.57 33.37
CA PRO A 91 13.71 -8.72 34.10
C PRO A 91 14.34 -8.28 35.43
N SER A 92 13.68 -8.71 36.50
CA SER A 92 14.28 -9.17 37.76
C SER A 92 14.29 -8.18 38.92
N THR A 93 13.23 -8.32 39.70
CA THR A 93 13.31 -8.46 41.16
C THR A 93 14.48 -9.36 41.57
N HIS A 94 15.57 -8.78 42.06
CA HIS A 94 16.54 -9.49 42.90
C HIS A 94 17.03 -8.57 44.02
N THR A 95 16.20 -8.41 45.06
CA THR A 95 16.74 -8.06 46.39
C THR A 95 17.09 -9.37 47.07
N GLY A 96 18.32 -9.81 46.82
CA GLY A 96 19.01 -10.82 47.58
C GLY A 96 19.16 -10.39 49.04
N ARG A 97 18.88 -11.35 49.90
CA ARG A 97 19.15 -11.41 51.35
C ARG A 97 20.65 -11.24 51.62
N SER A 98 21.04 -10.25 52.42
CA SER A 98 22.33 -10.23 53.13
C SER A 98 22.10 -10.17 54.63
N THR A 99 22.66 -11.18 55.30
CA THR A 99 22.92 -11.32 56.74
C THR A 99 23.65 -10.13 57.33
#